data_AF-B1XVL2-F1
#
_entry.id   AF-B1XVL2-F1
#
_cell.length_a   1.000
_cell.length_b   1.000
_cell.length_c   1.000
_cell.angle_alpha   90.00
_cell.angle_beta   90.00
_cell.angle_gamma   90.00
#
_symmetry.space_group_name_H-M   'P 1'
#
loop_
_entity.id
_entity.type
_entity.pdbx_description
1 polymer ?
#
loop_
_entity_poly.entity_id
_entity_poly.type
_entity_poly.pdbx_seq_one_letter_code
_entity_poly.pdbx_strand_id
1 'polypeptide(L)'
;MISIPGTILGYLLAGMVPAYITLGLVFINPLFFLLTFTEVKPWINRIALLLGCIFGPIFFLIDRDTSLLTSGLVAGTMAYFIDRKFLRNKVGVIG
;
A
#
# COMPACT_ATOMS: atom_id res chain seq x y z
N MET A 1 19.00 25.09 5.30
CA MET A 1 19.89 25.23 4.11
C MET A 1 20.68 23.95 3.77
N ILE A 2 20.50 22.83 4.49
CA ILE A 2 21.18 21.55 4.17
C ILE A 2 20.50 20.77 3.03
N SER A 3 19.20 21.00 2.78
CA SER A 3 18.42 20.21 1.82
C SER A 3 18.86 20.39 0.38
N ILE A 4 19.20 21.62 -0.05
CA ILE A 4 19.63 21.91 -1.42
C ILE A 4 20.92 21.14 -1.80
N PRO A 5 22.04 21.27 -1.04
CA PRO A 5 23.24 20.50 -1.35
C PRO A 5 23.04 18.99 -1.17
N GLY A 6 22.22 18.58 -0.20
CA GLY A 6 21.87 17.17 0.02
C GLY A 6 21.14 16.54 -1.18
N THR A 7 20.16 17.23 -1.75
CA THR A 7 19.42 16.77 -2.95
C THR A 7 20.32 16.73 -4.18
N ILE A 8 21.20 17.72 -4.37
CA ILE A 8 22.15 17.74 -5.48
C ILE A 8 23.12 16.55 -5.38
N LEU A 9 23.70 16.32 -4.20
CA LEU A 9 24.58 15.18 -3.95
C LEU A 9 23.84 13.84 -4.15
N GLY A 10 22.62 13.71 -3.63
CA GLY A 10 21.79 12.53 -3.82
C GLY A 10 21.46 12.25 -5.28
N TYR A 11 21.14 13.29 -6.07
CA TYR A 11 20.86 13.17 -7.50
C TYR A 11 22.08 12.69 -8.29
N LEU A 12 23.27 13.25 -8.00
CA LEU A 12 24.51 12.84 -8.67
C LEU A 12 24.92 11.41 -8.31
N LEU A 13 24.70 10.99 -7.06
CA LEU A 13 25.05 9.66 -6.57
C LEU A 13 24.00 8.58 -6.88
N ALA A 14 22.78 8.95 -7.27
CA ALA A 14 21.68 8.01 -7.52
C ALA A 14 22.03 6.92 -8.55
N GLY A 15 22.82 7.26 -9.58
CA GLY A 15 23.28 6.31 -10.60
C GLY A 15 24.36 5.32 -10.12
N MET A 16 25.00 5.60 -8.99
CA MET A 16 26.03 4.73 -8.40
C MET A 16 25.46 3.72 -7.40
N VAL A 17 24.18 3.83 -7.06
CA VAL A 17 23.52 2.94 -6.10
C VAL A 17 23.22 1.59 -6.77
N PRO A 18 23.65 0.46 -6.16
CA PRO A 18 23.33 -0.86 -6.68
C PRO A 18 21.82 -1.08 -6.79
N ALA A 19 21.37 -1.74 -7.86
CA ALA A 19 19.95 -1.91 -8.18
C ALA A 19 19.11 -2.52 -7.04
N TYR A 20 19.68 -3.45 -6.26
CA TYR A 20 18.98 -4.07 -5.13
C TYR A 20 18.70 -3.07 -3.98
N ILE A 21 19.58 -2.09 -3.76
CA ILE A 21 19.36 -1.05 -2.74
C ILE A 21 18.24 -0.11 -3.20
N THR A 22 18.28 0.31 -4.46
CA THR A 22 17.23 1.17 -5.05
C THR A 22 15.87 0.51 -4.98
N LEU A 23 15.77 -0.77 -5.34
CA LEU A 23 14.53 -1.54 -5.20
C LEU A 23 14.09 -1.62 -3.74
N GLY A 24 15.01 -1.89 -2.82
CA GLY A 24 14.73 -1.89 -1.38
C GLY A 24 14.10 -0.58 -0.92
N LEU A 25 14.72 0.56 -1.27
CA LEU A 25 14.24 1.90 -0.94
C LEU A 25 12.84 2.18 -1.51
N VAL A 26 12.55 1.75 -2.74
CA VAL A 26 11.22 1.90 -3.36
C VAL A 26 10.17 1.06 -2.63
N PHE A 27 10.51 -0.16 -2.22
CA PHE A 27 9.58 -1.07 -1.54
C PHE A 27 9.36 -0.77 -0.06
N ILE A 28 10.16 0.09 0.57
CA ILE A 28 9.95 0.51 1.97
C ILE A 28 8.56 1.09 2.18
N ASN A 29 8.08 1.95 1.29
CA ASN A 29 6.75 2.58 1.44
C ASN A 29 5.61 1.53 1.43
N PRO A 30 5.51 0.66 0.41
CA PRO A 30 4.55 -0.44 0.42
C PRO A 30 4.68 -1.38 1.62
N LEU A 31 5.90 -1.74 2.02
CA LEU A 31 6.15 -2.63 3.17
C LEU A 31 5.69 -2.00 4.49
N PHE A 32 5.93 -0.70 4.67
CA PHE A 32 5.45 0.03 5.85
C PHE A 32 3.92 -0.06 5.95
N PHE A 33 3.19 0.23 4.87
CA PHE A 33 1.73 0.12 4.86
C PHE A 33 1.23 -1.30 5.11
N LEU A 34 1.88 -2.31 4.50
CA LEU A 34 1.55 -3.71 4.73
C LEU A 34 1.69 -4.07 6.21
N LEU A 35 2.84 -3.76 6.81
CA LEU A 35 3.12 -4.07 8.21
C LEU A 35 2.14 -3.35 9.15
N THR A 36 1.98 -2.02 8.98
CA THR A 36 1.06 -1.23 9.80
C THR A 36 -0.38 -1.73 9.70
N PHE A 37 -0.86 -2.11 8.51
CA PHE A 37 -2.23 -2.63 8.36
C PHE A 37 -2.41 -4.07 8.83
N THR A 38 -1.34 -4.89 8.85
CA THR A 38 -1.41 -6.25 9.41
C THR A 38 -1.45 -6.30 10.94
N GLU A 39 -0.88 -5.31 11.62
CA GLU A 39 -0.87 -5.22 13.09
C GLU A 39 -2.23 -4.80 13.68
N VAL A 40 -3.10 -4.18 12.88
CA VAL A 40 -4.40 -3.71 13.36
C VAL A 40 -5.37 -4.89 13.55
N LYS A 41 -6.02 -4.95 14.73
CA LYS A 41 -6.99 -5.99 15.12
C LYS A 41 -8.14 -6.28 14.12
N PRO A 42 -8.68 -5.31 13.35
CA PRO A 42 -9.78 -5.59 12.43
C PRO A 42 -9.36 -6.53 11.30
N TRP A 43 -10.02 -7.68 11.20
CA TRP A 43 -9.82 -8.62 10.08
C TRP A 43 -10.03 -7.95 8.72
N ILE A 44 -10.86 -6.90 8.67
CA ILE A 44 -11.16 -6.20 7.43
C ILE A 44 -9.94 -5.57 6.76
N ASN A 45 -8.94 -5.13 7.54
CA ASN A 45 -7.71 -4.58 7.00
C ASN A 45 -6.93 -5.64 6.19
N ARG A 46 -6.96 -6.90 6.64
CA ARG A 46 -6.32 -8.01 5.92
C ARG A 46 -7.04 -8.31 4.60
N ILE A 47 -8.37 -8.21 4.57
CA ILE A 47 -9.15 -8.38 3.34
C ILE A 47 -8.87 -7.24 2.35
N ALA A 48 -8.82 -6.00 2.83
CA ALA A 48 -8.45 -4.85 2.02
C ALA A 48 -7.05 -4.99 1.42
N LEU A 49 -6.07 -5.48 2.20
CA LEU A 49 -4.72 -5.78 1.72
C LEU A 49 -4.71 -6.86 0.65
N LEU A 50 -5.40 -7.98 0.88
CA LEU A 50 -5.48 -9.09 -0.10
C LEU A 50 -6.12 -8.62 -1.41
N LEU A 51 -7.23 -7.89 -1.32
CA LEU A 51 -7.87 -7.29 -2.51
C LEU A 51 -6.94 -6.28 -3.17
N GLY A 52 -6.22 -5.46 -2.41
CA GLY A 52 -5.23 -4.52 -2.92
C GLY A 52 -4.09 -5.21 -3.67
N CYS A 53 -3.60 -6.35 -3.18
CA CYS A 53 -2.59 -7.16 -3.87
C CYS A 53 -3.09 -7.77 -5.18
N ILE A 54 -4.39 -8.07 -5.29
CA ILE A 54 -4.99 -8.58 -6.54
C ILE A 54 -5.25 -7.43 -7.52
N PHE A 55 -5.82 -6.33 -7.05
CA PHE A 55 -6.15 -5.18 -7.89
C PHE A 55 -4.92 -4.35 -8.27
N GLY A 56 -3.87 -4.31 -7.44
CA GLY A 56 -2.62 -3.61 -7.71
C GLY A 56 -2.02 -3.92 -9.08
N PRO A 57 -1.69 -5.18 -9.43
CA PRO A 57 -1.15 -5.53 -10.74
C PRO A 57 -2.15 -5.27 -11.88
N ILE A 58 -3.46 -5.41 -11.64
CA ILE A 58 -4.50 -5.13 -12.64
C ILE A 58 -4.49 -3.63 -13.00
N PHE A 59 -4.50 -2.74 -12.00
CA PHE A 59 -4.43 -1.29 -12.22
C PHE A 59 -3.06 -0.86 -12.74
N PHE A 60 -1.97 -1.54 -12.38
CA PHE A 60 -0.63 -1.25 -12.89
C PHE A 60 -0.51 -1.41 -14.40
N LEU A 61 -1.23 -2.38 -14.97
CA LEU A 61 -1.30 -2.57 -16.42
C LEU A 61 -2.03 -1.44 -17.15
N ILE A 62 -2.95 -0.76 -16.47
CA ILE A 62 -3.71 0.36 -17.03
C ILE A 62 -2.91 1.66 -16.92
N ASP A 63 -2.33 1.94 -15.74
CA ASP A 63 -1.79 3.28 -15.48
C ASP A 63 -0.41 3.39 -14.80
N ARG A 64 0.26 2.41 -14.21
CA ARG A 64 1.59 2.57 -13.55
C ARG A 64 1.75 3.70 -12.49
N ASP A 65 1.63 4.98 -12.80
CA ASP A 65 1.86 6.11 -11.89
C ASP A 65 0.77 6.26 -10.82
N THR A 66 -0.51 6.20 -11.21
CA THR A 66 -1.64 6.35 -10.26
C THR A 66 -2.17 5.00 -9.75
N SER A 67 -1.68 3.91 -10.30
CA SER A 67 -2.24 2.57 -10.05
C SER A 67 -2.17 2.10 -8.60
N LEU A 68 -1.18 2.53 -7.81
CA LEU A 68 -1.13 2.26 -6.36
C LEU A 68 -2.26 2.97 -5.60
N LEU A 69 -2.54 4.23 -5.94
CA LEU A 69 -3.59 5.02 -5.32
C LEU A 69 -4.98 4.50 -5.70
N THR A 70 -5.19 4.24 -7.00
CA THR A 70 -6.48 3.77 -7.52
C THR A 70 -6.82 2.37 -7.03
N SER A 71 -5.85 1.44 -7.04
CA SER A 71 -6.06 0.09 -6.49
C SER A 71 -6.36 0.11 -4.99
N GLY A 72 -5.66 0.93 -4.20
CA GLY A 72 -5.93 1.09 -2.77
C GLY A 72 -7.32 1.64 -2.49
N LEU A 73 -7.75 2.66 -3.24
CA LEU A 73 -9.08 3.26 -3.10
C LEU A 73 -10.20 2.28 -3.50
N VAL A 74 -10.03 1.57 -4.61
CA VAL A 74 -11.00 0.60 -5.12
C VAL A 74 -11.07 -0.64 -4.22
N ALA A 75 -9.93 -1.21 -3.83
CA ALA A 75 -9.86 -2.38 -2.95
C ALA A 75 -10.36 -2.06 -1.53
N GLY A 76 -9.98 -0.91 -0.97
CA GLY A 76 -10.45 -0.45 0.34
C GLY A 76 -11.96 -0.20 0.37
N THR A 77 -12.51 0.40 -0.70
CA THR A 77 -13.96 0.58 -0.85
C THR A 77 -14.69 -0.75 -0.93
N MET A 78 -14.19 -1.70 -1.75
CA MET A 78 -14.76 -3.05 -1.82
C MET A 78 -14.70 -3.79 -0.49
N ALA A 79 -13.57 -3.73 0.21
CA ALA A 79 -13.43 -4.32 1.53
C ALA A 79 -14.47 -3.71 2.49
N TYR A 80 -14.61 -2.39 2.55
CA TYR A 80 -15.62 -1.75 3.38
C TYR A 80 -17.04 -2.21 3.06
N PHE A 81 -17.41 -2.36 1.79
CA PHE A 81 -18.72 -2.88 1.41
C PHE A 81 -18.94 -4.33 1.82
N ILE A 82 -17.89 -5.16 1.72
CA ILE A 82 -17.91 -6.56 2.20
C ILE A 82 -18.11 -6.58 3.72
N ASP A 83 -17.35 -5.78 4.46
CA ASP A 83 -17.49 -5.62 5.92
C ASP A 83 -18.91 -5.22 6.30
N ARG A 84 -19.42 -4.16 5.66
CA ARG A 84 -20.72 -3.60 5.98
C ARG A 84 -21.86 -4.58 5.72
N LYS A 85 -21.75 -5.43 4.70
CA LYS A 85 -22.74 -6.48 4.41
C LYS A 85 -22.59 -7.72 5.30
N PHE A 86 -21.37 -8.08 5.72
CA PHE A 86 -21.10 -9.34 6.42
C PHE A 86 -21.00 -9.20 7.96
N LEU A 87 -20.36 -8.15 8.48
CA LEU A 87 -20.12 -7.98 9.93
C LEU A 87 -21.32 -7.41 10.69
N ARG A 88 -22.16 -6.59 10.06
CA ARG A 88 -23.33 -6.02 10.75
C ARG A 88 -24.36 -7.09 11.17
N ASN A 89 -24.32 -8.28 10.57
CA ASN A 89 -25.12 -9.45 10.99
C ASN A 89 -24.49 -10.27 12.14
N LYS A 90 -23.19 -10.15 12.42
CA LYS A 90 -22.52 -10.92 13.49
C LYS A 90 -22.20 -10.13 14.76
N VAL A 91 -22.26 -8.80 14.74
CA VAL A 91 -22.07 -7.97 15.94
C VAL A 91 -23.20 -8.15 16.97
N GLY A 92 -24.34 -8.74 16.59
CA GLY A 92 -25.39 -9.13 17.54
C GLY A 92 -25.18 -10.48 18.26
N VAL A 93 -24.09 -11.22 17.98
CA VAL A 93 -23.89 -12.60 18.50
C VAL A 93 -22.63 -12.72 19.38
N ILE A 94 -21.80 -11.69 19.46
CA ILE A 94 -20.55 -11.69 20.26
C ILE A 94 -20.44 -10.39 21.09
N GLY A 95 -21.57 -9.93 21.63
CA GLY A 95 -21.63 -8.93 22.69
C GLY A 95 -21.83 -9.63 24.02
#